data_AF-A0A3A9JCB6-F1
#
_entry.id   AF-A0A3A9JCB6-F1
#
_cell.length_a   1.000
_cell.length_b   1.000
_cell.length_c   1.000
_cell.angle_alpha   90.00
_cell.angle_beta   90.00
_cell.angle_gamma   90.00
#
_symmetry.space_group_name_H-M   'P 1'
#
loop_
_entity.id
_entity.type
_entity.pdbx_description
1 polymer ?
#
loop_
_entity_poly.entity_id
_entity_poly.type
_entity_poly.pdbx_seq_one_letter_code
_entity_poly.pdbx_strand_id
1 'polypeptide(L)'
;MLMLFHRLLLVALLLTTSPALAADLLGQVVGIQDGDTLTLLTPERRQVWVRLYGIDAPESRQPYGTRAQQELSALAFRKQVRVTVEDTDHYGRTVGRVWAGSLDINAELVRRGAAWVYRQYNRDPMLPPLEAEARQAKRGLWALPASEQVPPWVWRRNGGRATATVQPSAAGRAGTAASSSSTADLSCGSKRYCTQMSSCAEAQFYFRQCGLSRLDGDRDGVPCEQLCR
;
A
#
# COMPACT_ATOMS: atom_id res chain seq x y z
N MET A 1 -6.30 71.61 15.76
CA MET A 1 -5.06 70.79 15.72
C MET A 1 -5.25 69.48 16.51
N LEU A 2 -6.38 68.78 16.33
CA LEU A 2 -6.81 67.65 17.17
C LEU A 2 -7.43 66.50 16.34
N MET A 3 -6.96 66.28 15.11
CA MET A 3 -7.47 65.20 14.25
C MET A 3 -6.38 64.38 13.53
N LEU A 4 -5.09 64.65 13.76
CA LEU A 4 -4.01 63.89 13.12
C LEU A 4 -3.52 62.66 13.89
N PHE A 5 -3.91 62.46 15.16
CA PHE A 5 -3.40 61.36 15.98
C PHE A 5 -4.22 60.06 15.92
N HIS A 6 -5.43 60.06 15.35
CA HIS A 6 -6.27 58.85 15.26
C HIS A 6 -6.07 58.02 13.99
N ARG A 7 -5.39 58.56 12.96
CA ARG A 7 -5.09 57.80 11.73
C ARG A 7 -3.80 56.98 11.80
N LEU A 8 -2.99 57.20 12.83
CA LEU A 8 -1.75 56.45 13.06
C LEU A 8 -1.94 55.18 13.90
N LEU A 9 -3.12 54.94 14.46
CA LEU A 9 -3.40 53.75 15.28
C LEU A 9 -3.95 52.54 14.50
N LEU A 10 -4.25 52.68 13.20
CA LEU A 10 -4.94 51.67 12.40
C LEU A 10 -4.06 50.92 11.39
N VAL A 11 -2.75 51.17 11.34
CA VAL A 11 -1.84 50.54 10.36
C VAL A 11 -0.83 49.56 10.98
N ALA A 12 -0.82 49.39 12.31
CA ALA A 12 0.15 48.54 13.00
C ALA A 12 -0.40 47.17 13.45
N LEU A 13 -1.46 46.65 12.82
CA LEU A 13 -1.85 45.24 12.93
C LEU A 13 -1.53 44.51 11.62
N LEU A 14 -0.26 44.58 11.22
CA LEU A 14 0.33 43.58 10.33
C LEU A 14 0.31 42.26 11.12
N LEU A 15 -0.75 41.46 10.93
CA LEU A 15 -0.77 40.06 11.34
C LEU A 15 0.40 39.38 10.63
N THR A 16 1.50 39.20 11.36
CA THR A 16 2.60 38.34 10.94
C THR A 16 2.07 36.91 10.96
N THR A 17 1.55 36.45 9.82
CA THR A 17 1.23 35.05 9.59
C THR A 17 2.55 34.30 9.43
N SER A 18 3.17 33.94 10.57
CA SER A 18 4.30 33.03 10.56
C SER A 18 3.85 31.70 9.94
N PRO A 19 4.47 31.22 8.85
CA PRO A 19 4.19 29.89 8.35
C PRO A 19 4.52 28.91 9.49
N ALA A 20 3.53 28.16 9.94
CA ALA A 20 3.75 27.04 10.83
C ALA A 20 4.51 25.98 10.03
N LEU A 21 5.83 26.00 10.11
CA LEU A 21 6.64 24.87 9.67
C LEU A 21 6.20 23.67 10.51
N ALA A 22 5.73 22.61 9.84
CA ALA A 22 5.46 21.35 10.50
C ALA A 22 6.74 20.90 11.20
N ALA A 23 6.74 20.91 12.53
CA ALA A 23 7.92 20.61 13.31
C ALA A 23 8.25 19.12 13.21
N ASP A 24 9.50 18.81 12.88
CA ASP A 24 10.02 17.45 13.01
C ASP A 24 9.87 16.96 14.46
N LEU A 25 9.49 15.71 14.64
CA LEU A 25 9.51 15.07 15.96
C LEU A 25 10.85 14.40 16.19
N LEU A 26 11.45 14.63 17.36
CA LEU A 26 12.69 13.98 17.79
C LEU A 26 12.38 13.01 18.92
N GLY A 27 13.11 11.89 18.99
CA GLY A 27 12.96 10.97 20.11
C GLY A 27 13.69 9.65 19.94
N GLN A 28 13.57 8.78 20.95
CA GLN A 28 14.08 7.42 20.91
C GLN A 28 13.00 6.45 20.46
N VAL A 29 13.32 5.51 19.57
CA VAL A 29 12.38 4.43 19.25
C VAL A 29 12.39 3.41 20.39
N VAL A 30 11.25 3.26 21.08
CA VAL A 30 11.09 2.40 22.27
C VAL A 30 10.22 1.18 22.03
N GLY A 31 9.58 1.08 20.86
CA GLY A 31 8.75 -0.07 20.49
C GLY A 31 8.58 -0.20 18.99
N ILE A 32 8.37 -1.43 18.51
CA ILE A 32 8.09 -1.76 17.12
C ILE A 32 6.81 -2.59 17.10
N GLN A 33 5.74 -2.06 16.53
CA GLN A 33 4.42 -2.70 16.52
C GLN A 33 4.33 -3.75 15.40
N ASP A 34 4.77 -3.39 14.21
CA ASP A 34 4.76 -4.22 12.99
C ASP A 34 5.88 -3.76 12.03
N GLY A 35 5.81 -4.13 10.75
CA GLY A 35 6.83 -3.80 9.76
C GLY A 35 6.89 -2.35 9.30
N ASP A 36 5.93 -1.51 9.70
CA ASP A 36 5.88 -0.10 9.29
C ASP A 36 5.32 0.86 10.37
N THR A 37 5.19 0.39 11.61
CA THR A 37 4.72 1.19 12.76
C THR A 37 5.69 1.06 13.93
N LEU A 38 6.12 2.19 14.48
CA LEU A 38 6.99 2.26 15.66
C LEU A 38 6.42 3.17 16.75
N THR A 39 6.95 3.04 17.96
CA THR A 39 6.67 3.93 19.09
C THR A 39 7.89 4.80 19.38
N LEU A 40 7.71 6.12 19.29
CA LEU A 40 8.71 7.13 19.58
C LEU A 40 8.49 7.69 20.99
N LEU A 41 9.54 7.75 21.82
CA LEU A 41 9.56 8.47 23.08
C LEU A 41 10.22 9.84 22.89
N THR A 42 9.45 10.91 23.02
CA THR A 42 9.93 12.29 22.85
C THR A 42 10.71 12.76 24.09
N PRO A 43 11.49 13.87 24.00
CA PRO A 43 12.18 14.47 25.16
C PRO A 43 11.23 14.83 26.31
N GLU A 44 9.98 15.17 25.99
CA GLU A 44 8.91 15.48 26.95
C GLU A 44 8.29 14.21 27.58
N ARG A 45 8.89 13.05 27.35
CA ARG A 45 8.45 11.72 27.83
C ARG A 45 7.06 11.30 27.32
N ARG A 46 6.65 11.79 26.16
CA ARG A 46 5.42 11.34 25.50
C ARG A 46 5.73 10.19 24.56
N GLN A 47 4.86 9.18 24.55
CA GLN A 47 4.89 8.13 23.54
C GLN A 47 4.02 8.54 22.35
N VAL A 48 4.59 8.45 21.15
CA VAL A 48 3.92 8.77 19.88
C VAL A 48 4.01 7.55 18.97
N TRP A 49 2.88 7.09 18.47
CA TRP A 49 2.86 6.05 17.42
C TRP A 49 3.10 6.68 16.06
N VAL A 50 4.10 6.17 15.36
CA VAL A 50 4.53 6.65 14.05
C VAL A 50 4.31 5.55 13.03
N ARG A 51 3.44 5.82 12.04
CA ARG A 51 3.26 5.01 10.83
C ARG A 51 4.19 5.54 9.74
N LEU A 52 4.98 4.66 9.14
CA LEU A 52 5.98 5.05 8.14
C LEU A 52 5.28 5.50 6.85
N TYR A 53 5.50 6.76 6.47
CA TYR A 53 4.96 7.35 5.25
C TYR A 53 5.34 6.58 3.98
N GLY A 54 4.40 6.48 3.04
CA GLY A 54 4.63 6.03 1.67
C GLY A 54 4.83 4.51 1.47
N ILE A 55 4.86 3.73 2.54
CA ILE A 55 5.11 2.27 2.49
C ILE A 55 4.02 1.49 3.22
N ASP A 56 3.83 0.21 2.86
CA ASP A 56 2.96 -0.74 3.56
C ASP A 56 3.74 -2.06 3.71
N ALA A 57 4.00 -2.47 4.95
CA ALA A 57 4.73 -3.70 5.24
C ALA A 57 3.78 -4.89 5.40
N PRO A 58 4.24 -6.13 5.12
CA PRO A 58 3.44 -7.32 5.37
C PRO A 58 2.93 -7.40 6.82
N GLU A 59 1.66 -7.74 6.99
CA GLU A 59 1.01 -7.87 8.29
C GLU A 59 1.61 -9.04 9.10
N SER A 60 1.48 -9.04 10.44
CA SER A 60 2.15 -10.05 11.29
C SER A 60 1.86 -11.52 10.94
N ARG A 61 0.70 -11.83 10.37
CA ARG A 61 0.31 -13.19 9.91
C ARG A 61 0.53 -13.43 8.42
N GLN A 62 0.93 -12.41 7.69
CA GLN A 62 1.22 -12.48 6.27
C GLN A 62 2.62 -13.08 6.07
N PRO A 63 2.87 -13.78 4.96
CA PRO A 63 4.23 -14.11 4.56
C PRO A 63 5.15 -12.88 4.65
N TYR A 64 6.33 -13.09 5.23
CA TYR A 64 7.32 -12.04 5.52
C TYR A 64 6.97 -11.04 6.64
N GLY A 65 5.79 -11.09 7.28
CA GLY A 65 5.38 -10.11 8.30
C GLY A 65 6.33 -9.99 9.50
N THR A 66 6.63 -11.11 10.15
CA THR A 66 7.61 -11.14 11.25
C THR A 66 8.99 -10.64 10.82
N ARG A 67 9.41 -10.96 9.59
CA ARG A 67 10.71 -10.53 9.09
C ARG A 67 10.74 -9.04 8.80
N ALA A 68 9.67 -8.46 8.26
CA ALA A 68 9.53 -7.02 8.05
C ALA A 68 9.64 -6.25 9.37
N GLN A 69 8.96 -6.71 10.43
CA GLN A 69 9.08 -6.15 11.78
C GLN A 69 10.53 -6.21 12.31
N GLN A 70 11.21 -7.33 12.09
CA GLN A 70 12.62 -7.49 12.49
C GLN A 70 13.56 -6.53 11.73
N GLU A 71 13.34 -6.29 10.43
CA GLU A 71 14.12 -5.33 9.65
C GLU A 71 13.91 -3.90 10.17
N LEU A 72 12.67 -3.48 10.43
CA LEU A 72 12.39 -2.17 11.04
C LEU A 72 13.04 -2.06 12.43
N SER A 73 12.95 -3.11 13.25
CA SER A 73 13.62 -3.16 14.56
C SER A 73 15.13 -2.97 14.45
N ALA A 74 15.80 -3.70 13.54
CA ALA A 74 17.24 -3.57 13.33
C ALA A 74 17.66 -2.16 12.88
N LEU A 75 16.81 -1.51 12.07
CA LEU A 75 17.06 -0.18 11.56
C LEU A 75 16.82 0.92 12.60
N ALA A 76 15.82 0.76 13.48
CA ALA A 76 15.28 1.87 14.26
C ALA A 76 15.28 1.66 15.78
N PHE A 77 15.11 0.43 16.29
CA PHE A 77 14.88 0.19 17.72
C PHE A 77 16.04 0.68 18.59
N ARG A 78 15.70 1.35 19.70
CA ARG A 78 16.61 2.02 20.64
C ARG A 78 17.48 3.15 20.05
N LYS A 79 17.28 3.53 18.79
CA LYS A 79 18.03 4.65 18.18
C LYS A 79 17.30 5.97 18.39
N GLN A 80 18.08 7.05 18.43
CA GLN A 80 17.56 8.40 18.28
C GLN A 80 17.20 8.62 16.82
N VAL A 81 15.98 9.10 16.58
CA VAL A 81 15.46 9.36 15.23
C VAL A 81 14.83 10.74 15.14
N ARG A 82 14.78 11.24 13.91
CA ARG A 82 14.01 12.42 13.50
C ARG A 82 12.87 11.96 12.61
N VAL A 83 11.65 12.36 12.91
CA VAL A 83 10.46 12.06 12.13
C VAL A 83 10.00 13.35 11.47
N THR A 84 10.08 13.39 10.15
CA THR A 84 9.41 14.45 9.37
C THR A 84 7.95 14.07 9.23
N VAL A 85 7.09 14.87 9.84
CA VAL A 85 5.64 14.63 9.90
C VAL A 85 5.02 15.02 8.57
N GLU A 86 4.28 14.09 7.97
CA GLU A 86 3.59 14.26 6.69
C GLU A 86 2.08 14.40 6.90
N ASP A 87 1.51 13.65 7.85
CA ASP A 87 0.08 13.65 8.13
C ASP A 87 -0.22 13.05 9.52
N THR A 88 -1.50 12.97 9.87
CA THR A 88 -2.03 12.13 10.96
C THR A 88 -3.14 11.27 10.39
N ASP A 89 -3.05 9.95 10.58
CA ASP A 89 -4.06 9.04 10.05
C ASP A 89 -5.35 9.04 10.90
N HIS A 90 -6.40 8.39 10.40
CA HIS A 90 -7.70 8.33 11.10
C HIS A 90 -7.67 7.50 12.39
N TYR A 91 -6.60 6.75 12.66
CA TYR A 91 -6.37 6.07 13.93
C TYR A 91 -5.63 6.96 14.94
N GLY A 92 -5.28 8.19 14.56
CA GLY A 92 -4.55 9.14 15.40
C GLY A 92 -3.04 8.88 15.45
N ARG A 93 -2.49 8.06 14.54
CA ARG A 93 -1.03 7.87 14.45
C ARG A 93 -0.43 9.00 13.64
N THR A 94 0.75 9.45 14.04
CA THR A 94 1.57 10.34 13.22
C THR A 94 2.04 9.56 11.99
N VAL A 95 1.80 10.09 10.79
CA VAL A 95 2.37 9.54 9.56
C VAL A 95 3.60 10.33 9.22
N GLY A 96 4.75 9.67 9.04
CA GLY A 96 5.98 10.40 8.80
C GLY A 96 7.13 9.58 8.22
N ARG A 97 8.13 10.32 7.73
CA ARG A 97 9.41 9.77 7.28
C ARG A 97 10.40 9.74 8.43
N VAL A 98 10.97 8.57 8.70
CA VAL A 98 11.83 8.35 9.86
C VAL A 98 13.30 8.32 9.44
N TRP A 99 14.11 9.14 10.10
CA TRP A 99 15.54 9.28 9.84
C TRP A 99 16.36 8.85 11.07
N ALA A 100 17.26 7.88 10.90
CA ALA A 100 18.28 7.55 11.89
C ALA A 100 19.62 8.15 11.42
N GLY A 101 19.97 9.33 11.92
CA GLY A 101 21.06 10.13 11.35
C GLY A 101 20.72 10.53 9.90
N SER A 102 21.55 10.11 8.94
CA SER A 102 21.32 10.32 7.50
C SER A 102 20.56 9.19 6.82
N LEU A 103 20.26 8.10 7.52
CA LEU A 103 19.55 6.95 6.94
C LEU A 103 18.04 7.19 6.95
N ASP A 104 17.45 7.24 5.77
CA ASP A 104 16.00 7.16 5.58
C ASP A 104 15.53 5.70 5.78
N ILE A 105 14.87 5.44 6.90
CA ILE A 105 14.40 4.10 7.27
C ILE A 105 13.30 3.63 6.32
N ASN A 106 12.41 4.52 5.88
CA ASN A 106 11.32 4.18 4.97
C ASN A 106 11.88 3.67 3.64
N ALA A 107 12.83 4.42 3.06
CA ALA A 107 13.49 4.05 1.81
C ALA A 107 14.34 2.78 1.96
N GLU A 108 15.01 2.61 3.09
CA GLU A 108 15.85 1.43 3.35
C GLU A 108 15.01 0.15 3.49
N LEU A 109 13.83 0.20 4.12
CA LEU A 109 12.92 -0.94 4.16
C LEU A 109 12.47 -1.36 2.77
N VAL A 110 12.14 -0.41 1.89
CA VAL A 110 11.80 -0.72 0.48
C VAL A 110 12.99 -1.33 -0.25
N ARG A 111 14.19 -0.73 -0.11
CA ARG A 111 15.43 -1.22 -0.74
C ARG A 111 15.78 -2.66 -0.34
N ARG A 112 15.50 -3.03 0.91
CA ARG A 112 15.68 -4.39 1.45
C ARG A 112 14.60 -5.37 1.04
N GLY A 113 13.50 -4.90 0.43
CA GLY A 113 12.33 -5.71 0.14
C GLY A 113 11.56 -6.10 1.41
N ALA A 114 11.54 -5.23 2.42
CA ALA A 114 10.78 -5.43 3.66
C ALA A 114 9.39 -4.77 3.65
N ALA A 115 9.14 -3.86 2.71
CA ALA A 115 7.85 -3.19 2.55
C ALA A 115 7.51 -2.97 1.07
N TRP A 116 6.21 -2.86 0.79
CA TRP A 116 5.68 -2.42 -0.49
C TRP A 116 5.60 -0.90 -0.53
N VAL A 117 5.70 -0.32 -1.73
CA VAL A 117 5.39 1.10 -1.93
C VAL A 117 3.88 1.26 -1.97
N TYR A 118 3.35 2.06 -1.04
CA TYR A 118 1.91 2.28 -0.95
C TYR A 118 1.47 3.37 -1.92
N ARG A 119 1.34 3.03 -3.20
CA ARG A 119 1.18 3.99 -4.32
C ARG A 119 0.08 5.04 -4.11
N GLN A 120 -1.04 4.68 -3.47
CA GLN A 120 -2.14 5.61 -3.19
C GLN A 120 -1.74 6.74 -2.23
N TYR A 121 -0.79 6.49 -1.33
CA TYR A 121 -0.37 7.41 -0.27
C TYR A 121 1.11 7.82 -0.39
N ASN A 122 1.77 7.48 -1.49
CA ASN A 122 3.16 7.83 -1.74
C ASN A 122 3.26 9.00 -2.73
N ARG A 123 3.88 10.11 -2.30
CA ARG A 123 4.28 11.22 -3.18
C ARG A 123 5.79 11.29 -3.40
N ASP A 124 6.57 10.39 -2.79
CA ASP A 124 8.01 10.34 -2.97
C ASP A 124 8.38 9.61 -4.27
N PRO A 125 8.99 10.30 -5.26
CA PRO A 125 9.38 9.67 -6.52
C PRO A 125 10.52 8.66 -6.37
N MET A 126 11.22 8.64 -5.23
CA MET A 126 12.36 7.75 -4.99
C MET A 126 11.95 6.36 -4.52
N LEU A 127 10.78 6.17 -3.92
CA LEU A 127 10.38 4.85 -3.42
C LEU A 127 10.07 3.83 -4.55
N PRO A 128 9.32 4.17 -5.62
CA PRO A 128 9.05 3.23 -6.71
C PRO A 128 10.29 2.61 -7.37
N PRO A 129 11.35 3.37 -7.74
CA PRO A 129 12.54 2.76 -8.32
C PRO A 129 13.29 1.85 -7.34
N LEU A 130 13.30 2.17 -6.03
CA LEU A 130 13.88 1.29 -5.01
C LEU A 130 13.12 -0.04 -4.89
N GLU A 131 11.79 -0.01 -4.99
CA GLU A 131 10.99 -1.23 -5.00
C GLU A 131 11.29 -2.08 -6.25
N ALA A 132 11.39 -1.44 -7.41
CA ALA A 132 11.72 -2.11 -8.66
C ALA A 132 13.09 -2.80 -8.59
N GLU A 133 14.10 -2.13 -8.03
CA GLU A 133 15.42 -2.70 -7.79
C GLU A 133 15.36 -3.90 -6.84
N ALA A 134 14.65 -3.77 -5.72
CA ALA A 134 14.48 -4.85 -4.75
C ALA A 134 13.78 -6.08 -5.35
N ARG A 135 12.76 -5.86 -6.20
CA ARG A 135 12.07 -6.92 -6.96
C ARG A 135 13.03 -7.62 -7.94
N GLN A 136 13.76 -6.86 -8.74
CA GLN A 136 14.70 -7.41 -9.73
C GLN A 136 15.79 -8.24 -9.05
N ALA A 137 16.31 -7.75 -7.92
CA ALA A 137 17.32 -8.43 -7.12
C ALA A 137 16.76 -9.54 -6.21
N LYS A 138 15.44 -9.79 -6.22
CA LYS A 138 14.75 -10.76 -5.35
C LYS A 138 15.13 -10.61 -3.87
N ARG A 139 15.20 -9.36 -3.38
CA ARG A 139 15.53 -9.08 -1.98
C ARG A 139 14.31 -9.26 -1.08
N GLY A 140 14.53 -9.76 0.13
CA GLY A 140 13.50 -9.85 1.16
C GLY A 140 12.24 -10.57 0.70
N LEU A 141 11.08 -9.93 0.82
CA LEU A 141 9.79 -10.50 0.44
C LEU A 141 9.71 -10.88 -1.04
N TRP A 142 10.53 -10.27 -1.90
CA TRP A 142 10.60 -10.58 -3.33
C TRP A 142 11.31 -11.91 -3.65
N ALA A 143 11.95 -12.54 -2.66
CA ALA A 143 12.51 -13.89 -2.77
C ALA A 143 11.45 -14.99 -2.60
N LEU A 144 10.28 -14.65 -2.03
CA LEU A 144 9.20 -15.61 -1.78
C LEU A 144 8.58 -16.11 -3.09
N PRO A 145 7.84 -17.25 -3.08
CA PRO A 145 6.99 -17.64 -4.20
C PRO A 145 6.01 -16.52 -4.58
N ALA A 146 5.71 -16.35 -5.87
CA ALA A 146 4.82 -15.29 -6.34
C ALA A 146 3.42 -15.33 -5.68
N SER A 147 2.93 -16.52 -5.31
CA SER A 147 1.67 -16.71 -4.58
C SER A 147 1.66 -16.12 -3.18
N GLU A 148 2.83 -15.90 -2.58
CA GLU A 148 3.01 -15.34 -1.24
C GLU A 148 3.33 -13.83 -1.28
N GLN A 149 3.68 -13.30 -2.47
CA GLN A 149 3.96 -11.88 -2.70
C GLN A 149 2.66 -11.07 -2.86
N VAL A 150 1.78 -11.14 -1.85
CA VAL A 150 0.53 -10.37 -1.82
C VAL A 150 0.81 -9.00 -1.19
N PRO A 151 0.32 -7.87 -1.74
CA PRO A 151 0.43 -6.60 -1.05
C PRO A 151 -0.44 -6.55 0.23
N PRO A 152 -0.04 -5.85 1.30
CA PRO A 152 -0.76 -5.89 2.58
C PRO A 152 -2.20 -5.35 2.48
N TRP A 153 -2.44 -4.30 1.68
CA TRP A 153 -3.79 -3.81 1.41
C TRP A 153 -4.69 -4.83 0.69
N VAL A 154 -4.13 -5.75 -0.12
CA VAL A 154 -4.88 -6.86 -0.71
C VAL A 154 -5.13 -7.94 0.34
N TRP A 155 -4.10 -8.29 1.11
CA TRP A 155 -4.19 -9.26 2.20
C TRP A 155 -5.28 -8.91 3.23
N ARG A 156 -5.35 -7.63 3.64
CA ARG A 156 -6.38 -7.12 4.55
C ARG A 156 -7.79 -7.29 3.98
N ARG A 157 -8.00 -6.98 2.69
CA ARG A 157 -9.30 -7.18 2.02
C ARG A 157 -9.72 -8.65 1.95
N ASN A 158 -8.76 -9.56 1.86
CA ASN A 158 -9.00 -11.01 1.79
C ASN A 158 -9.17 -11.67 3.18
N GLY A 159 -9.30 -10.90 4.25
CA GLY A 159 -9.48 -11.42 5.61
C GLY A 159 -8.23 -12.11 6.18
N GLY A 160 -7.05 -11.78 5.65
CA GLY A 160 -5.78 -12.32 6.14
C GLY A 160 -5.53 -13.79 5.79
N ARG A 161 -6.06 -14.26 4.67
CA ARG A 161 -5.74 -15.57 4.09
C ARG A 161 -4.88 -15.37 2.85
N ALA A 162 -3.80 -16.15 2.75
CA ALA A 162 -3.09 -16.28 1.50
C ALA A 162 -4.09 -16.78 0.46
N THR A 163 -4.15 -16.12 -0.69
CA THR A 163 -4.91 -16.61 -1.84
C THR A 163 -4.46 -18.05 -2.07
N ALA A 164 -5.31 -19.00 -1.68
CA ALA A 164 -5.11 -20.39 -1.99
C ALA A 164 -4.97 -20.45 -3.50
N THR A 165 -3.77 -20.77 -3.98
CA THR A 165 -3.62 -21.35 -5.30
C THR A 165 -4.66 -22.45 -5.39
N VAL A 166 -5.66 -22.26 -6.24
CA VAL A 166 -6.47 -23.38 -6.72
C VAL A 166 -5.50 -24.27 -7.48
N GLN A 167 -4.90 -25.22 -6.77
CA GLN A 167 -4.26 -26.34 -7.42
C GLN A 167 -5.36 -27.18 -8.07
N PRO A 168 -5.16 -27.65 -9.31
CA PRO A 168 -6.09 -28.57 -9.93
C PRO A 168 -5.96 -29.91 -9.19
N SER A 169 -6.94 -30.23 -8.34
CA SER A 169 -7.02 -31.54 -7.71
C SER A 169 -7.39 -32.58 -8.76
N ALA A 170 -6.38 -33.32 -9.23
CA ALA A 170 -6.56 -34.55 -9.99
C ALA A 170 -7.05 -35.67 -9.04
N ALA A 171 -8.31 -36.07 -9.17
CA ALA A 171 -8.79 -37.45 -9.05
C ALA A 171 -10.34 -37.48 -9.08
N GLY A 172 -10.92 -37.99 -10.17
CA GLY A 172 -12.34 -38.28 -10.27
C GLY A 172 -12.70 -38.80 -11.67
N ARG A 173 -12.85 -40.12 -11.79
CA ARG A 173 -13.07 -40.87 -13.03
C ARG A 173 -14.40 -40.52 -13.73
N ALA A 174 -14.31 -40.52 -15.06
CA ALA A 174 -15.26 -41.03 -16.07
C ALA A 174 -16.76 -40.66 -15.96
N GLY A 175 -17.19 -39.80 -16.89
CA GLY A 175 -18.58 -39.62 -17.32
C GLY A 175 -18.60 -38.94 -18.69
N THR A 176 -19.20 -39.61 -19.66
CA THR A 176 -19.07 -39.42 -21.11
C THR A 176 -19.95 -38.29 -21.67
N ALA A 177 -19.47 -37.70 -22.78
CA ALA A 177 -20.19 -37.14 -23.93
C ALA A 177 -20.62 -35.64 -23.95
N ALA A 178 -20.00 -34.95 -24.91
CA ALA A 178 -20.54 -33.96 -25.86
C ALA A 178 -20.86 -32.53 -25.38
N SER A 179 -20.01 -31.56 -25.72
CA SER A 179 -19.99 -30.93 -27.05
C SER A 179 -18.96 -29.79 -27.10
N SER A 180 -18.15 -29.82 -28.14
CA SER A 180 -17.11 -28.89 -28.48
C SER A 180 -17.69 -27.64 -29.17
N SER A 181 -17.45 -26.45 -28.61
CA SER A 181 -17.27 -25.24 -29.42
C SER A 181 -16.14 -24.40 -28.83
N SER A 182 -15.21 -24.06 -29.69
CA SER A 182 -13.83 -23.69 -29.43
C SER A 182 -13.69 -22.27 -28.89
N THR A 183 -13.21 -22.16 -27.66
CA THR A 183 -12.64 -20.92 -27.08
C THR A 183 -11.26 -20.55 -27.68
N ALA A 184 -10.84 -21.22 -28.76
CA ALA A 184 -9.52 -21.08 -29.37
C ALA A 184 -9.42 -19.95 -30.42
N ASP A 185 -10.54 -19.43 -30.94
CA ASP A 185 -10.56 -18.36 -31.97
C ASP A 185 -11.10 -17.02 -31.45
N LEU A 186 -11.29 -16.89 -30.15
CA LEU A 186 -11.70 -15.60 -29.58
C LEU A 186 -10.50 -14.66 -29.61
N SER A 187 -10.65 -13.54 -30.32
CA SER A 187 -9.71 -12.42 -30.32
C SER A 187 -10.39 -11.20 -29.72
N CYS A 188 -9.61 -10.29 -29.14
CA CYS A 188 -10.11 -9.06 -28.55
C CYS A 188 -10.71 -8.13 -29.63
N GLY A 189 -12.01 -8.24 -29.84
CA GLY A 189 -12.78 -7.41 -30.78
C GLY A 189 -13.32 -6.12 -30.15
N SER A 190 -14.32 -5.52 -30.80
CA SER A 190 -14.95 -4.25 -30.38
C SER A 190 -16.00 -4.40 -29.27
N LYS A 191 -16.22 -5.62 -28.77
CA LYS A 191 -17.23 -5.90 -27.72
C LYS A 191 -16.81 -5.27 -26.41
N ARG A 192 -17.74 -4.54 -25.82
CA ARG A 192 -17.51 -3.73 -24.64
C ARG A 192 -18.49 -4.03 -23.51
N TYR A 193 -19.69 -4.49 -23.77
CA TYR A 193 -20.71 -4.68 -22.73
C TYR A 193 -21.21 -6.13 -22.69
N CYS A 194 -21.71 -6.56 -21.54
CA CYS A 194 -22.23 -7.92 -21.33
C CYS A 194 -23.35 -8.31 -22.29
N THR A 195 -24.17 -7.34 -22.71
CA THR A 195 -25.24 -7.54 -23.71
C THR A 195 -24.74 -7.93 -25.09
N GLN A 196 -23.44 -7.78 -25.37
CA GLN A 196 -22.83 -8.12 -26.65
C GLN A 196 -22.21 -9.52 -26.65
N MET A 197 -22.27 -10.24 -25.53
CA MET A 197 -21.65 -11.56 -25.33
C MET A 197 -22.73 -12.63 -25.28
N SER A 198 -22.49 -13.77 -25.91
CA SER A 198 -23.46 -14.86 -26.02
C SER A 198 -23.20 -16.00 -25.05
N SER A 199 -22.11 -15.96 -24.27
CA SER A 199 -21.79 -17.00 -23.30
C SER A 199 -20.88 -16.49 -22.18
N CYS A 200 -20.90 -17.19 -21.04
CA CYS A 200 -19.95 -16.94 -19.95
C CYS A 200 -18.50 -17.12 -20.38
N ALA A 201 -18.21 -18.12 -21.23
CA ALA A 201 -16.85 -18.36 -21.72
C ALA A 201 -16.30 -17.18 -22.53
N GLU A 202 -17.14 -16.56 -23.37
CA GLU A 202 -16.79 -15.34 -24.11
C GLU A 202 -16.56 -14.15 -23.15
N ALA A 203 -17.42 -13.98 -22.15
CA ALA A 203 -17.27 -12.91 -21.14
C ALA A 203 -15.97 -13.04 -20.34
N GLN A 204 -15.62 -14.26 -19.93
CA GLN A 204 -14.38 -14.55 -19.23
C GLN A 204 -13.15 -14.29 -20.11
N PHE A 205 -13.21 -14.62 -21.40
CA PHE A 205 -12.12 -14.31 -22.34
C PHE A 205 -11.87 -12.81 -22.41
N TYR A 206 -12.90 -12.00 -22.65
CA TYR A 206 -12.75 -10.55 -22.76
C TYR A 206 -12.34 -9.87 -21.44
N PHE A 207 -12.81 -10.38 -20.31
CA PHE A 207 -12.40 -9.88 -18.99
C PHE A 207 -10.91 -10.15 -18.72
N ARG A 208 -10.43 -11.38 -18.97
CA ARG A 208 -9.08 -11.81 -18.61
C ARG A 208 -8.03 -11.47 -19.65
N GLN A 209 -8.33 -11.71 -20.93
CA GLN A 209 -7.38 -11.59 -22.03
C GLN A 209 -7.40 -10.20 -22.67
N CYS A 210 -8.57 -9.53 -22.65
CA CYS A 210 -8.73 -8.20 -23.26
C CYS A 210 -8.76 -7.06 -22.22
N GLY A 211 -8.61 -7.38 -20.93
CA GLY A 211 -8.50 -6.39 -19.85
C GLY A 211 -9.77 -5.58 -19.61
N LEU A 212 -10.94 -6.10 -19.97
CA LEU A 212 -12.22 -5.40 -19.82
C LEU A 212 -12.79 -5.54 -18.41
N SER A 213 -12.13 -4.92 -17.44
CA SER A 213 -12.50 -4.96 -16.02
C SER A 213 -13.92 -4.46 -15.71
N ARG A 214 -14.50 -3.62 -16.57
CA ARG A 214 -15.88 -3.10 -16.41
C ARG A 214 -16.99 -4.12 -16.68
N LEU A 215 -16.65 -5.34 -17.10
CA LEU A 215 -17.62 -6.42 -17.24
C LEU A 215 -17.98 -7.06 -15.89
N ASP A 216 -17.17 -6.82 -14.87
CA ASP A 216 -17.35 -7.27 -13.49
C ASP A 216 -17.90 -6.08 -12.68
N GLY A 217 -19.23 -6.01 -12.59
CA GLY A 217 -19.93 -4.83 -12.07
C GLY A 217 -19.84 -4.72 -10.55
N ASP A 218 -19.95 -5.84 -9.85
CA ASP A 218 -19.88 -5.94 -8.39
C ASP A 218 -18.46 -6.25 -7.86
N ARG A 219 -17.50 -6.47 -8.77
CA ARG A 219 -16.07 -6.68 -8.49
C ARG A 219 -15.79 -7.98 -7.74
N ASP A 220 -16.62 -9.00 -7.98
CA ASP A 220 -16.46 -10.34 -7.41
C ASP A 220 -15.53 -11.24 -8.25
N GLY A 221 -15.06 -10.75 -9.41
CA GLY A 221 -14.20 -11.47 -10.33
C GLY A 221 -14.94 -12.29 -11.39
N VAL A 222 -16.27 -12.24 -11.42
CA VAL A 222 -17.14 -12.91 -12.38
C VAL A 222 -17.73 -11.87 -13.34
N PRO A 223 -17.25 -11.78 -14.59
CA PRO A 223 -17.81 -10.84 -15.54
C PRO A 223 -19.21 -11.29 -15.99
N CYS A 224 -20.10 -10.32 -16.21
CA CYS A 224 -21.42 -10.55 -16.80
C CYS A 224 -22.24 -11.60 -16.02
N GLU A 225 -22.72 -11.22 -14.85
CA GLU A 225 -23.38 -12.05 -13.86
C GLU A 225 -24.61 -12.76 -14.46
N GLN A 226 -25.33 -12.12 -15.38
CA GLN A 226 -26.47 -12.74 -16.08
C GLN A 226 -26.09 -13.88 -17.05
N LEU A 227 -24.83 -13.95 -17.47
CA LEU A 227 -24.30 -15.02 -18.34
C LEU A 227 -23.55 -16.10 -17.56
N CYS A 228 -22.94 -15.73 -16.43
CA CYS A 228 -22.02 -16.58 -15.67
C CYS A 228 -22.58 -17.14 -14.36
N ARG A 229 -23.84 -16.83 -14.01
CA ARG A 229 -24.50 -17.28 -12.78
C ARG A 229 -25.72 -18.15 -13.06
#